data_AF-A0A3A5MUZ6-F1
#
_entry.id   AF-A0A3A5MUZ6-F1
#
_cell.length_a   1.000
_cell.length_b   1.000
_cell.length_c   1.000
_cell.angle_alpha   90.00
_cell.angle_beta   90.00
_cell.angle_gamma   90.00
#
_symmetry.space_group_name_H-M   'P 1'
#
loop_
_entity.id
_entity.type
_entity.pdbx_description
1 polymer ?
#
loop_
_entity_poly.entity_id
_entity_poly.type
_entity_poly.pdbx_seq_one_letter_code
_entity_poly.pdbx_strand_id
1 'polypeptide(L)'
;MTSQHPSDVLSPVEPPQAGAAVHEKGLRSRRARAILAGGLVLGVGAAITLAAWNDSEFATGTFSSGQFNLVGSVDGLTFDENPVGAPAAVTFTAGFDDLAPSETVAAPFVVHLDATTTDDADLTVASAVGSGTAEAELTYGVVAVASVAACTPTATGTVLVSPGTALDAVEAAPLPSVPLTQSVDGIAAGADVFLCIQVSSSTTLAQDTDAVGLWEFEAISN
;
A
#
# COMPACT_ATOMS: atom_id res chain seq x y z
N MET A 1 45.14 -68.10 39.19
CA MET A 1 46.12 -68.72 40.12
C MET A 1 46.61 -67.61 41.03
N THR A 2 46.09 -67.42 42.24
CA THR A 2 46.37 -68.19 43.46
C THR A 2 45.61 -67.42 44.56
N SER A 3 44.69 -68.03 45.29
CA SER A 3 44.92 -68.84 46.50
C SER A 3 45.19 -68.01 47.75
N GLN A 4 44.46 -68.40 48.81
CA GLN A 4 44.81 -68.35 50.23
C GLN A 4 44.50 -67.09 51.07
N HIS A 5 43.36 -67.23 51.75
CA HIS A 5 43.18 -67.05 53.20
C HIS A 5 44.38 -67.57 54.02
N PRO A 6 44.70 -66.95 55.18
CA PRO A 6 44.30 -67.63 56.41
C PRO A 6 43.86 -66.72 57.57
N SER A 7 43.19 -67.40 58.49
CA SER A 7 42.61 -67.04 59.78
C SER A 7 43.63 -66.61 60.86
N ASP A 8 43.15 -65.86 61.87
CA ASP A 8 43.44 -66.02 63.31
C ASP A 8 42.51 -65.04 64.08
N VAL A 9 41.45 -65.49 64.78
CA VAL A 9 41.36 -66.06 66.14
C VAL A 9 41.70 -65.07 67.29
N LEU A 10 40.64 -64.42 67.80
CA LEU A 10 40.22 -64.18 69.21
C LEU A 10 41.25 -64.44 70.35
N SER A 11 41.47 -63.59 71.37
CA SER A 11 40.60 -62.88 72.35
C SER A 11 41.52 -62.09 73.34
N PRO A 12 41.06 -61.64 74.54
CA PRO A 12 40.14 -60.55 74.93
C PRO A 12 40.81 -59.55 75.93
N VAL A 13 40.11 -58.53 76.44
CA VAL A 13 40.22 -57.98 77.84
C VAL A 13 39.25 -56.79 78.05
N GLU A 14 38.21 -57.05 78.85
CA GLU A 14 37.58 -56.35 80.00
C GLU A 14 37.56 -54.80 80.21
N PRO A 15 36.73 -54.25 81.16
CA PRO A 15 35.56 -53.37 80.97
C PRO A 15 35.83 -51.97 81.61
N PRO A 16 34.88 -51.26 82.25
CA PRO A 16 33.47 -50.91 81.99
C PRO A 16 33.36 -49.40 81.64
N GLN A 17 32.18 -48.81 81.39
CA GLN A 17 31.57 -47.82 82.28
C GLN A 17 30.17 -47.46 81.76
N ALA A 18 29.20 -47.48 82.67
CA ALA A 18 27.83 -47.03 82.45
C ALA A 18 27.78 -45.51 82.22
N GLY A 19 26.97 -45.07 81.25
CA GLY A 19 26.72 -43.66 81.01
C GLY A 19 25.43 -43.43 80.23
N ALA A 20 24.48 -42.79 80.92
CA ALA A 20 23.32 -42.07 80.39
C ALA A 20 22.16 -42.88 79.79
N ALA A 21 21.11 -43.01 80.59
CA ALA A 21 19.76 -43.27 80.12
C ALA A 21 19.30 -42.16 79.17
N VAL A 22 19.05 -42.50 77.91
CA VAL A 22 18.25 -41.66 76.99
C VAL A 22 16.91 -42.35 76.85
N HIS A 23 15.90 -41.83 77.55
CA HIS A 23 14.51 -42.26 77.39
C HIS A 23 14.11 -42.13 75.90
N GLU A 24 13.87 -43.28 75.27
CA GLU A 24 13.67 -43.47 73.82
C GLU A 24 12.49 -42.69 73.21
N LYS A 25 11.64 -42.05 74.04
CA LYS A 25 10.53 -41.19 73.58
C LYS A 25 11.01 -39.91 72.87
N GLY A 26 12.21 -39.43 73.18
CA GLY A 26 12.81 -38.27 72.51
C GLY A 26 13.27 -38.56 71.09
N LEU A 27 13.74 -39.78 70.81
CA LEU A 27 14.37 -40.11 69.53
C LEU A 27 13.36 -40.36 68.41
N ARG A 28 12.23 -41.01 68.72
CA ARG A 28 11.13 -41.24 67.76
C ARG A 28 10.43 -39.94 67.36
N SER A 29 10.18 -39.03 68.30
CA SER A 29 9.58 -37.72 67.98
C SER A 29 10.54 -36.81 67.22
N ARG A 30 11.85 -36.88 67.51
CA ARG A 30 12.88 -36.18 66.73
C ARG A 30 12.97 -36.71 65.30
N ARG A 31 12.89 -38.03 65.09
CA ARG A 31 12.87 -38.64 63.75
C ARG A 31 11.59 -38.30 62.98
N ALA A 32 10.42 -38.36 63.62
CA ALA A 32 9.16 -37.97 63.00
C ALA A 32 9.13 -36.47 62.66
N ARG A 33 9.63 -35.61 63.55
CA ARG A 33 9.81 -34.17 63.27
C ARG A 33 10.86 -33.93 62.20
N ALA A 34 11.92 -34.73 62.11
CA ALA A 34 12.92 -34.61 61.06
C ALA A 34 12.38 -35.05 59.69
N ILE A 35 11.53 -36.09 59.63
CA ILE A 35 10.88 -36.53 58.38
C ILE A 35 9.75 -35.57 57.99
N LEU A 36 8.97 -35.05 58.94
CA LEU A 36 7.96 -34.03 58.67
C LEU A 36 8.60 -32.69 58.29
N ALA A 37 9.67 -32.27 58.97
CA ALA A 37 10.42 -31.07 58.59
C ALA A 37 11.11 -31.27 57.24
N GLY A 38 11.72 -32.44 56.99
CA GLY A 38 12.33 -32.79 55.71
C GLY A 38 11.31 -32.86 54.58
N GLY A 39 10.15 -33.48 54.79
CA GLY A 39 9.06 -33.59 53.82
C GLY A 39 8.29 -32.27 53.62
N LEU A 40 8.20 -31.41 54.62
CA LEU A 40 7.67 -30.05 54.50
C LEU A 40 8.65 -29.15 53.74
N VAL A 41 9.95 -29.22 54.04
CA VAL A 41 11.00 -28.45 53.33
C VAL A 41 11.18 -28.95 51.88
N LEU A 42 11.16 -30.27 51.64
CA LEU A 42 11.21 -30.86 50.30
C LEU A 42 9.89 -30.69 49.54
N GLY A 43 8.74 -30.75 50.22
CA GLY A 43 7.40 -30.59 49.62
C GLY A 43 7.05 -29.14 49.27
N VAL A 44 7.54 -28.17 50.05
CA VAL A 44 7.45 -26.73 49.72
C VAL A 44 8.52 -26.33 48.69
N GLY A 45 9.70 -26.97 48.71
CA GLY A 45 10.77 -26.71 47.73
C GLY A 45 10.56 -27.34 46.34
N ALA A 46 9.75 -28.38 46.22
CA ALA A 46 9.36 -28.98 44.94
C ALA A 46 8.17 -28.26 44.28
N ALA A 47 7.47 -27.38 45.02
CA ALA A 47 6.37 -26.59 44.50
C ALA A 47 6.82 -25.16 44.23
N ILE A 48 6.95 -24.86 42.94
CA ILE A 48 6.77 -23.52 42.37
C ILE A 48 7.93 -22.55 42.65
N THR A 49 9.05 -22.80 42.00
CA THR A 49 9.64 -21.72 41.20
C THR A 49 9.43 -22.07 39.74
N LEU A 50 8.18 -21.94 39.27
CA LEU A 50 8.03 -21.33 37.96
C LEU A 50 8.62 -19.95 38.17
N ALA A 51 9.90 -19.79 37.83
CA ALA A 51 10.34 -18.49 37.44
C ALA A 51 9.34 -18.07 36.35
N ALA A 52 8.45 -17.16 36.71
CA ALA A 52 7.71 -16.40 35.74
C ALA A 52 8.80 -15.54 35.08
N TRP A 53 9.55 -16.16 34.17
CA TRP A 53 10.40 -15.47 33.22
C TRP A 53 9.43 -14.75 32.29
N ASN A 54 8.92 -13.63 32.77
CA ASN A 54 8.35 -12.63 31.92
C ASN A 54 9.53 -11.77 31.47
N ASP A 55 10.13 -12.17 30.36
CA ASP A 55 10.95 -11.25 29.58
C ASP A 55 10.01 -10.69 28.52
N SER A 56 9.68 -9.40 28.65
CA SER A 56 8.83 -8.72 27.68
C SER A 56 9.74 -8.03 26.68
N GLU A 57 9.79 -8.56 25.47
CA GLU A 57 10.47 -7.94 24.34
C GLU A 57 9.45 -7.11 23.55
N PHE A 58 9.75 -5.83 23.34
CA PHE A 58 8.87 -4.91 22.60
C PHE A 58 9.58 -4.48 21.32
N ALA A 59 8.96 -4.77 20.19
CA ALA A 59 9.36 -4.22 18.89
C ALA A 59 8.37 -3.11 18.52
N THR A 60 8.90 -1.95 18.10
CA THR A 60 8.11 -0.88 17.51
C THR A 60 8.27 -0.94 16.00
N GLY A 61 7.17 -1.05 15.27
CA GLY A 61 7.13 -0.79 13.84
C GLY A 61 6.43 0.54 13.60
N THR A 62 7.03 1.41 12.77
CA THR A 62 6.30 2.54 12.20
C THR A 62 5.67 2.07 10.90
N PHE A 63 4.36 2.21 10.78
CA PHE A 63 3.62 1.91 9.56
C PHE A 63 3.14 3.23 8.98
N SER A 64 3.67 3.60 7.83
CA SER A 64 3.24 4.77 7.06
C SER A 64 2.36 4.29 5.90
N SER A 65 1.27 5.00 5.61
CA SER A 65 0.54 4.82 4.35
C SER A 65 1.33 5.48 3.21
N GLY A 66 1.23 4.91 2.01
CA GLY A 66 1.72 5.55 0.79
C GLY A 66 1.07 6.91 0.57
N GLN A 67 1.70 7.73 -0.27
CA GLN A 67 1.11 8.98 -0.78
C GLN A 67 0.75 8.76 -2.26
N PHE A 68 -0.32 9.40 -2.72
CA PHE A 68 -0.81 9.27 -4.08
C PHE A 68 -1.43 10.58 -4.54
N ASN A 69 -0.92 11.13 -5.63
CA ASN A 69 -1.39 12.40 -6.15
C ASN A 69 -1.12 12.54 -7.66
N LEU A 70 -2.14 12.94 -8.42
CA LEU A 70 -2.11 13.15 -9.87
C LEU A 70 -2.20 14.64 -10.17
N VAL A 71 -1.22 15.18 -10.88
CA VAL A 71 -1.25 16.59 -11.34
C VAL A 71 -1.34 16.67 -12.85
N GLY A 72 -1.89 17.79 -13.35
CA GLY A 72 -2.13 18.01 -14.76
C GLY A 72 -1.59 19.34 -15.28
N SER A 73 -1.38 19.42 -16.59
CA SER A 73 -0.82 20.57 -17.30
C SER A 73 -1.41 20.71 -18.70
N VAL A 74 -1.64 21.95 -19.15
CA VAL A 74 -2.11 22.26 -20.51
C VAL A 74 -0.98 22.57 -21.50
N ASP A 75 0.23 22.81 -20.99
CA ASP A 75 1.41 23.17 -21.78
C ASP A 75 2.58 22.18 -21.62
N GLY A 76 2.49 21.28 -20.64
CA GLY A 76 3.55 20.33 -20.27
C GLY A 76 4.72 20.98 -19.53
N LEU A 77 4.54 22.19 -19.01
CA LEU A 77 5.58 22.96 -18.29
C LEU A 77 5.17 23.26 -16.85
N THR A 78 3.92 23.66 -16.64
CA THR A 78 3.39 23.99 -15.31
C THR A 78 2.33 22.98 -14.90
N PHE A 79 2.53 22.31 -13.77
CA PHE A 79 1.66 21.25 -13.26
C PHE A 79 0.99 21.68 -11.96
N ASP A 80 -0.32 21.47 -11.88
CA ASP A 80 -1.15 21.80 -10.72
C ASP A 80 -2.28 20.77 -10.55
N GLU A 81 -2.94 20.82 -9.40
CA GLU A 81 -4.20 20.14 -9.14
C GLU A 81 -5.35 20.82 -9.91
N ASN A 82 -6.21 20.02 -10.57
CA ASN A 82 -7.32 20.52 -11.37
C ASN A 82 -8.64 19.87 -10.93
N PRO A 83 -9.17 20.18 -9.73
CA PRO A 83 -10.38 19.56 -9.22
C PRO A 83 -11.61 19.99 -10.02
N VAL A 84 -12.72 19.23 -9.92
CA VAL A 84 -13.99 19.53 -10.61
C VAL A 84 -14.50 20.98 -10.41
N GLY A 85 -14.22 21.61 -9.26
CA GLY A 85 -14.60 23.00 -8.98
C GLY A 85 -13.69 24.06 -9.60
N ALA A 86 -12.52 23.66 -10.11
CA ALA A 86 -11.53 24.51 -10.77
C ALA A 86 -10.74 23.69 -11.82
N PRO A 87 -11.41 23.23 -12.90
CA PRO A 87 -10.77 22.39 -13.91
C PRO A 87 -9.76 23.18 -14.76
N ALA A 88 -8.79 22.47 -15.35
CA ALA A 88 -7.87 23.05 -16.31
C ALA A 88 -8.63 23.54 -17.55
N ALA A 89 -8.37 24.79 -17.97
CA ALA A 89 -8.89 25.30 -19.24
C ALA A 89 -7.94 24.91 -20.39
N VAL A 90 -8.25 23.81 -21.07
CA VAL A 90 -7.49 23.39 -22.27
C VAL A 90 -7.76 24.34 -23.43
N THR A 91 -6.71 24.68 -24.18
CA THR A 91 -6.83 25.49 -25.40
C THR A 91 -6.64 24.58 -26.61
N PHE A 92 -7.64 24.54 -27.48
CA PHE A 92 -7.59 23.76 -28.71
C PHE A 92 -6.79 24.48 -29.79
N THR A 93 -6.33 23.73 -30.79
CA THR A 93 -5.74 24.27 -32.02
C THR A 93 -6.62 25.37 -32.62
N ALA A 94 -5.98 26.33 -33.31
CA ALA A 94 -6.66 27.49 -33.88
C ALA A 94 -7.93 27.14 -34.67
N GLY A 95 -8.98 27.97 -34.53
CA GLY A 95 -10.30 27.76 -35.14
C GLY A 95 -11.31 27.04 -34.23
N PHE A 96 -10.97 26.72 -32.98
CA PHE A 96 -11.90 26.07 -32.05
C PHE A 96 -13.08 26.97 -31.63
N ASP A 97 -12.90 28.29 -31.71
CA ASP A 97 -13.91 29.31 -31.45
C ASP A 97 -14.79 29.62 -32.68
N ASP A 98 -14.46 29.04 -33.85
CA ASP A 98 -15.20 29.16 -35.12
C ASP A 98 -15.16 27.82 -35.89
N LEU A 99 -15.60 26.75 -35.23
CA LEU A 99 -15.53 25.40 -35.80
C LEU A 99 -16.52 25.26 -36.97
N ALA A 100 -16.01 25.01 -38.17
CA ALA A 100 -16.87 24.71 -39.32
C ALA A 100 -17.41 23.26 -39.25
N PRO A 101 -18.48 22.93 -39.99
CA PRO A 101 -18.97 21.55 -40.06
C PRO A 101 -17.91 20.58 -40.60
N SER A 102 -17.84 19.38 -40.02
CA SER A 102 -16.85 18.33 -40.32
C SER A 102 -15.39 18.69 -40.00
N GLU A 103 -15.15 19.77 -39.25
CA GLU A 103 -13.81 20.12 -38.77
C GLU A 103 -13.47 19.33 -37.51
N THR A 104 -12.16 19.19 -37.25
CA THR A 104 -11.66 18.60 -36.02
C THR A 104 -10.56 19.48 -35.45
N VAL A 105 -10.66 19.74 -34.16
CA VAL A 105 -9.65 20.46 -33.39
C VAL A 105 -9.05 19.54 -32.33
N ALA A 106 -7.85 19.86 -31.86
CA ALA A 106 -7.19 19.07 -30.84
C ALA A 106 -6.59 19.94 -29.73
N ALA A 107 -6.58 19.43 -28.50
CA ALA A 107 -5.94 20.06 -27.36
C ALA A 107 -5.07 19.05 -26.59
N PRO A 108 -3.82 19.39 -26.27
CA PRO A 108 -2.99 18.57 -25.40
C PRO A 108 -3.42 18.73 -23.94
N PHE A 109 -3.32 17.65 -23.18
CA PHE A 109 -3.36 17.67 -21.72
C PHE A 109 -2.33 16.67 -21.19
N VAL A 110 -1.46 17.11 -20.30
CA VAL A 110 -0.35 16.30 -19.78
C VAL A 110 -0.61 15.99 -18.33
N VAL A 111 -0.40 14.75 -17.92
CA VAL A 111 -0.53 14.35 -16.52
C VAL A 111 0.65 13.52 -16.07
N HIS A 112 0.97 13.59 -14.78
CA HIS A 112 1.90 12.66 -14.13
C HIS A 112 1.55 12.48 -12.65
N LEU A 113 2.10 11.43 -12.04
CA LEU A 113 2.10 11.29 -10.59
C LEU A 113 3.14 12.22 -9.99
N ASP A 114 2.80 12.87 -8.87
CA ASP A 114 3.73 13.79 -8.23
C ASP A 114 4.96 13.08 -7.63
N ALA A 115 5.96 13.87 -7.24
CA ALA A 115 7.20 13.35 -6.69
C ALA A 115 7.02 12.55 -5.38
N THR A 116 5.91 12.72 -4.67
CA THR A 116 5.67 12.05 -3.39
C THR A 116 4.92 10.73 -3.54
N THR A 117 4.36 10.48 -4.73
CA THR A 117 3.57 9.29 -5.00
C THR A 117 4.42 8.03 -4.97
N THR A 118 3.98 7.03 -4.21
CA THR A 118 4.76 5.82 -3.89
C THR A 118 4.38 4.58 -4.66
N ASP A 119 3.33 4.64 -5.47
CA ASP A 119 2.74 3.50 -6.17
C ASP A 119 2.42 3.90 -7.62
N ASP A 120 2.67 2.98 -8.55
CA ASP A 120 2.27 3.14 -9.95
C ASP A 120 0.74 3.23 -10.07
N ALA A 121 0.23 3.76 -11.19
CA ALA A 121 -1.21 3.88 -11.42
C ALA A 121 -1.61 3.55 -12.85
N ASP A 122 -2.90 3.29 -13.04
CA ASP A 122 -3.54 3.24 -14.35
C ASP A 122 -4.42 4.48 -14.54
N LEU A 123 -4.15 5.25 -15.61
CA LEU A 123 -4.91 6.43 -15.99
C LEU A 123 -6.03 6.06 -16.96
N THR A 124 -7.25 6.51 -16.68
CA THR A 124 -8.43 6.32 -17.54
C THR A 124 -9.21 7.63 -17.71
N VAL A 125 -10.18 7.66 -18.63
CA VAL A 125 -11.21 8.71 -18.70
C VAL A 125 -12.46 8.18 -18.02
N ALA A 126 -12.70 8.60 -16.77
CA ALA A 126 -13.75 8.05 -15.92
C ALA A 126 -15.13 8.62 -16.23
N SER A 127 -15.19 9.91 -16.58
CA SER A 127 -16.43 10.58 -16.95
C SER A 127 -16.21 11.68 -17.99
N ALA A 128 -17.26 12.00 -18.73
CA ALA A 128 -17.33 13.10 -19.66
C ALA A 128 -18.70 13.76 -19.53
N VAL A 129 -18.73 15.10 -19.52
CA VAL A 129 -19.94 15.90 -19.44
C VAL A 129 -19.92 16.90 -20.59
N GLY A 130 -20.92 16.81 -21.46
CA GLY A 130 -21.23 17.80 -22.47
C GLY A 130 -22.24 18.82 -21.95
N SER A 131 -22.20 20.02 -22.50
CA SER A 131 -23.26 21.02 -22.35
C SER A 131 -23.23 22.02 -23.50
N GLY A 132 -24.31 22.80 -23.65
CA GLY A 132 -24.42 23.85 -24.66
C GLY A 132 -25.35 23.49 -25.80
N THR A 133 -25.54 24.43 -26.73
CA THR A 133 -26.46 24.25 -27.85
C THR A 133 -25.92 23.37 -28.98
N ALA A 134 -24.59 23.29 -29.11
CA ALA A 134 -23.89 22.47 -30.10
C ALA A 134 -23.51 21.07 -29.60
N GLU A 135 -23.77 20.74 -28.33
CA GLU A 135 -23.27 19.53 -27.67
C GLU A 135 -23.51 18.24 -28.47
N ALA A 136 -24.76 18.02 -28.90
CA ALA A 136 -25.16 16.83 -29.65
C ALA A 136 -24.59 16.77 -31.08
N GLU A 137 -24.02 17.88 -31.57
CA GLU A 137 -23.35 17.98 -32.87
C GLU A 137 -21.83 17.80 -32.75
N LEU A 138 -21.31 17.57 -31.54
CA LEU A 138 -19.89 17.34 -31.28
C LEU A 138 -19.64 15.91 -30.81
N THR A 139 -18.53 15.36 -31.27
CA THR A 139 -17.99 14.10 -30.77
C THR A 139 -16.53 14.29 -30.40
N TYR A 140 -15.98 13.40 -29.59
CA TYR A 140 -14.58 13.45 -29.19
C TYR A 140 -13.89 12.09 -29.22
N GLY A 141 -12.58 12.14 -29.08
CA GLY A 141 -11.72 11.00 -28.79
C GLY A 141 -10.52 11.46 -27.96
N VAL A 142 -9.90 10.53 -27.25
CA VAL A 142 -8.69 10.79 -26.45
C VAL A 142 -7.65 9.72 -26.76
N VAL A 143 -6.47 10.18 -27.18
CA VAL A 143 -5.32 9.31 -27.46
C VAL A 143 -4.09 9.77 -26.68
N ALA A 144 -3.33 8.82 -26.13
CA ALA A 144 -2.01 9.11 -25.58
C ALA A 144 -0.97 9.21 -26.71
N VAL A 145 -0.24 10.32 -26.75
CA VAL A 145 0.72 10.69 -27.79
C VAL A 145 2.13 10.85 -27.23
N ALA A 146 3.12 11.04 -28.10
CA ALA A 146 4.53 11.10 -27.69
C ALA A 146 4.96 12.45 -27.05
N SER A 147 4.20 13.52 -27.27
CA SER A 147 4.50 14.86 -26.74
C SER A 147 3.31 15.81 -26.97
N VAL A 148 3.33 16.98 -26.32
CA VAL A 148 2.41 18.10 -26.60
C VAL A 148 2.36 18.43 -28.10
N ALA A 149 3.53 18.51 -28.76
CA ALA A 149 3.61 18.84 -30.19
C ALA A 149 3.06 17.74 -31.12
N ALA A 150 2.94 16.50 -30.63
CA ALA A 150 2.33 15.41 -31.38
C ALA A 150 0.79 15.46 -31.32
N CYS A 151 0.20 16.28 -30.45
CA CYS A 151 -1.24 16.43 -30.39
C CYS A 151 -1.74 17.28 -31.56
N THR A 152 -2.48 16.62 -32.45
CA THR A 152 -3.04 17.19 -33.68
C THR A 152 -4.43 16.59 -33.92
N PRO A 153 -5.28 17.23 -34.75
CA PRO A 153 -6.60 16.70 -35.11
C PRO A 153 -6.61 15.28 -35.68
N THR A 154 -5.47 14.82 -36.23
CA THR A 154 -5.31 13.47 -36.79
C THR A 154 -4.29 12.64 -36.03
N ALA A 155 -3.94 13.04 -34.80
CA ALA A 155 -3.01 12.30 -33.96
C ALA A 155 -3.54 10.87 -33.72
N THR A 156 -2.59 9.93 -33.68
CA THR A 156 -2.84 8.54 -33.36
C THR A 156 -1.94 8.14 -32.20
N GLY A 157 -2.33 7.08 -31.49
CA GLY A 157 -1.63 6.64 -30.29
C GLY A 157 -2.41 5.56 -29.56
N THR A 158 -2.14 5.40 -28.27
CA THR A 158 -2.94 4.51 -27.42
C THR A 158 -4.30 5.15 -27.17
N VAL A 159 -5.37 4.47 -27.55
CA VAL A 159 -6.75 4.99 -27.43
C VAL A 159 -7.24 4.82 -26.00
N LEU A 160 -7.63 5.93 -25.38
CA LEU A 160 -8.34 5.98 -24.10
C LEU A 160 -9.84 6.16 -24.31
N VAL A 161 -10.22 6.97 -25.30
CA VAL A 161 -11.60 7.12 -25.80
C VAL A 161 -11.58 7.10 -27.32
N SER A 162 -12.42 6.25 -27.91
CA SER A 162 -12.52 6.07 -29.36
C SER A 162 -13.01 7.37 -30.01
N PRO A 163 -12.40 7.80 -31.13
CA PRO A 163 -12.92 8.92 -31.90
C PRO A 163 -14.38 8.71 -32.31
N GLY A 164 -15.18 9.77 -32.21
CA GLY A 164 -16.62 9.72 -32.52
C GLY A 164 -17.51 9.42 -31.32
N THR A 165 -16.95 9.35 -30.11
CA THR A 165 -17.73 9.24 -28.86
C THR A 165 -18.49 10.53 -28.60
N ALA A 166 -19.74 10.45 -28.16
CA ALA A 166 -20.55 11.63 -27.83
C ALA A 166 -19.93 12.41 -26.65
N LEU A 167 -20.05 13.74 -26.65
CA LEU A 167 -19.36 14.63 -25.69
C LEU A 167 -19.74 14.39 -24.21
N ASP A 168 -20.88 13.74 -23.96
CA ASP A 168 -21.44 13.37 -22.66
C ASP A 168 -21.30 11.87 -22.34
N ALA A 169 -20.46 11.15 -23.09
CA ALA A 169 -20.27 9.71 -22.95
C ALA A 169 -18.80 9.33 -22.77
N VAL A 170 -18.57 8.15 -22.20
CA VAL A 170 -17.26 7.50 -22.09
C VAL A 170 -17.32 6.09 -22.66
N GLU A 171 -16.16 5.45 -22.80
CA GLU A 171 -16.06 4.05 -23.21
C GLU A 171 -16.87 3.11 -22.32
N ALA A 172 -17.38 2.04 -22.91
CA ALA A 172 -18.03 0.98 -22.13
C ALA A 172 -16.96 0.18 -21.37
N ALA A 173 -17.27 -0.15 -20.11
CA ALA A 173 -16.36 -0.92 -19.27
C ALA A 173 -15.98 -2.29 -19.89
N PRO A 174 -14.73 -2.76 -19.72
CA PRO A 174 -13.65 -2.12 -18.96
C PRO A 174 -13.08 -0.90 -19.69
N LEU A 175 -12.82 0.19 -18.94
CA LEU A 175 -12.22 1.39 -19.50
C LEU A 175 -10.78 1.10 -19.95
N PRO A 176 -10.37 1.54 -21.16
CA PRO A 176 -8.97 1.51 -21.55
C PRO A 176 -8.13 2.36 -20.60
N SER A 177 -6.89 1.94 -20.33
CA SER A 177 -5.95 2.67 -19.49
C SER A 177 -4.58 2.86 -20.15
N VAL A 178 -3.84 3.84 -19.62
CA VAL A 178 -2.39 3.97 -19.85
C VAL A 178 -1.66 4.01 -18.51
N PRO A 179 -0.47 3.39 -18.41
CA PRO A 179 0.26 3.35 -17.16
C PRO A 179 0.84 4.73 -16.81
N LEU A 180 0.79 5.06 -15.54
CA LEU A 180 1.52 6.14 -14.90
C LEU A 180 2.56 5.54 -13.96
N THR A 181 3.78 6.07 -14.03
CA THR A 181 4.87 5.60 -13.17
C THR A 181 5.03 6.49 -11.95
N GLN A 182 5.29 5.88 -10.80
CA GLN A 182 5.61 6.58 -9.57
C GLN A 182 6.96 7.30 -9.62
N SER A 183 7.24 8.13 -8.61
CA SER A 183 8.57 8.67 -8.39
C SER A 183 9.57 7.55 -8.02
N VAL A 184 10.78 7.65 -8.58
CA VAL A 184 11.88 6.72 -8.29
C VAL A 184 12.77 7.16 -7.13
N ASP A 185 12.76 8.44 -6.78
CA ASP A 185 13.66 9.06 -5.80
C ASP A 185 12.95 9.92 -4.75
N GLY A 186 11.63 10.11 -4.87
CA GLY A 186 10.85 10.97 -3.99
C GLY A 186 11.07 12.47 -4.24
N ILE A 187 11.78 12.83 -5.33
CA ILE A 187 12.21 14.20 -5.64
C ILE A 187 11.71 14.60 -7.03
N ALA A 188 11.86 13.72 -8.03
CA ALA A 188 11.32 13.88 -9.36
C ALA A 188 9.92 13.29 -9.43
N ALA A 189 9.01 13.97 -10.13
CA ALA A 189 7.71 13.41 -10.50
C ALA A 189 7.87 12.17 -11.40
N GLY A 190 6.78 11.42 -11.53
CA GLY A 190 6.64 10.35 -12.52
C GLY A 190 6.84 10.85 -13.95
N ALA A 191 6.92 9.91 -14.89
CA ALA A 191 7.02 10.27 -16.30
C ALA A 191 5.71 10.89 -16.81
N ASP A 192 5.82 11.91 -17.66
CA ASP A 192 4.68 12.55 -18.28
C ASP A 192 3.93 11.58 -19.21
N VAL A 193 2.61 11.59 -19.08
CA VAL A 193 1.67 11.03 -20.07
C VAL A 193 1.03 12.18 -20.81
N PHE A 194 1.24 12.24 -22.12
CA PHE A 194 0.68 13.27 -23.00
C PHE A 194 -0.61 12.76 -23.62
N LEU A 195 -1.73 13.39 -23.28
CA LEU A 195 -3.04 13.12 -23.86
C LEU A 195 -3.33 14.12 -24.96
N CYS A 196 -4.01 13.67 -26.00
CA CYS A 196 -4.54 14.51 -27.06
C CYS A 196 -6.05 14.31 -27.14
N ILE A 197 -6.78 15.37 -26.78
CA ILE A 197 -8.24 15.42 -26.85
C ILE A 197 -8.59 15.96 -28.22
N GLN A 198 -9.28 15.17 -29.03
CA GLN A 198 -9.74 15.54 -30.37
C GLN A 198 -11.25 15.74 -30.32
N VAL A 199 -11.74 16.87 -30.84
CA VAL A 199 -13.18 17.16 -30.91
C VAL A 199 -13.54 17.42 -32.37
N SER A 200 -14.55 16.71 -32.85
CA SER A 200 -15.03 16.76 -34.24
C SER A 200 -16.47 17.25 -34.28
N SER A 201 -16.75 18.17 -35.20
CA SER A 201 -18.11 18.61 -35.48
C SER A 201 -18.82 17.72 -36.49
N SER A 202 -20.14 17.66 -36.39
CA SER A 202 -20.99 17.02 -37.39
C SER A 202 -20.99 17.80 -38.72
N THR A 203 -21.57 17.20 -39.75
CA THR A 203 -21.84 17.87 -41.04
C THR A 203 -22.96 18.92 -40.96
N THR A 204 -23.72 18.92 -39.86
CA THR A 204 -24.92 19.75 -39.66
C THR A 204 -24.75 20.81 -38.58
N LEU A 205 -23.53 20.99 -38.04
CA LEU A 205 -23.24 21.99 -37.03
C LEU A 205 -23.78 23.36 -37.44
N ALA A 206 -24.63 23.93 -36.59
CA ALA A 206 -25.23 25.23 -36.82
C ALA A 206 -24.27 26.35 -36.43
N GLN A 207 -24.30 27.45 -37.18
CA GLN A 207 -23.59 28.68 -36.83
C GLN A 207 -24.13 29.28 -35.52
N ASP A 208 -23.28 30.07 -34.85
CA ASP A 208 -23.61 30.77 -33.61
C ASP A 208 -24.10 29.84 -32.49
N THR A 209 -23.58 28.61 -32.45
CA THR A 209 -23.80 27.65 -31.36
C THR A 209 -22.52 27.41 -30.56
N ASP A 210 -22.69 26.95 -29.34
CA ASP A 210 -21.62 26.76 -28.37
C ASP A 210 -21.75 25.40 -27.68
N ALA A 211 -20.61 24.83 -27.28
CA ALA A 211 -20.60 23.66 -26.42
C ALA A 211 -19.36 23.66 -25.53
N VAL A 212 -19.49 23.01 -24.37
CA VAL A 212 -18.41 22.80 -23.41
C VAL A 212 -18.33 21.31 -23.12
N GLY A 213 -17.13 20.75 -23.27
CA GLY A 213 -16.78 19.42 -22.79
C GLY A 213 -15.98 19.51 -21.49
N LEU A 214 -16.32 18.67 -20.52
CA LEU A 214 -15.57 18.48 -19.29
C LEU A 214 -15.25 16.98 -19.15
N TRP A 215 -13.96 16.65 -18.98
CA TRP A 215 -13.50 15.27 -18.85
C TRP A 215 -12.82 15.05 -17.51
N GLU A 216 -13.10 13.90 -16.89
CA GLU A 216 -12.43 13.43 -15.68
C GLU A 216 -11.37 12.39 -16.05
N PHE A 217 -10.11 12.73 -15.78
CA PHE A 217 -8.99 11.81 -15.89
C PHE A 217 -8.72 11.21 -14.51
N GLU A 218 -8.97 9.92 -14.36
CA GLU A 218 -8.83 9.22 -13.08
C GLU A 218 -7.60 8.31 -13.10
N ALA A 219 -6.73 8.44 -12.10
CA ALA A 219 -5.63 7.52 -11.86
C ALA A 219 -5.96 6.59 -10.70
N ILE A 220 -5.89 5.27 -10.94
CA ILE A 220 -6.13 4.25 -9.93
C ILE A 220 -4.79 3.58 -9.58
N SER A 221 -4.37 3.69 -8.31
CA SER A 221 -3.14 3.06 -7.80
C SER A 221 -3.17 1.53 -7.92
N ASN A 222 -2.02 0.94 -8.24
CA ASN A 222 -1.78 -0.51 -8.36
C ASN A 222 -1.23 -1.17 -7.10
#